data_AF-A0A1M4ZQ07-F1
#
_entry.id   AF-A0A1M4ZQ07-F1
#
_cell.length_a   1.000
_cell.length_b   1.000
_cell.length_c   1.000
_cell.angle_alpha   90.00
_cell.angle_beta   90.00
_cell.angle_gamma   90.00
#
_symmetry.space_group_name_H-M   'P 1'
#
loop_
_entity.id
_entity.type
_entity.pdbx_description
1 polymer ?
#
loop_
_entity_poly.entity_id
_entity_poly.type
_entity_poly.pdbx_seq_one_letter_code
_entity_poly.pdbx_strand_id
1 'polypeptide(L)'
;METFVKLIHQANMTFLPTKLPVQFYGLPDGKVYLIFSRFYGVKYNRTDVEYVLAEHKEFSFDYEKNRLIPLNSSRKNTPVYNEMVDKPDPKIKILKIYRNFTSLGQASILLNEKAKKMLEHIDDQEKSTVCEISSDSKELASA
;
A
#
# COMPACT_ATOMS: atom_id res chain seq x y z
N MET A 1 -16.06 -10.77 -0.41
CA MET A 1 -15.15 -9.97 -1.26
C MET A 1 -13.74 -10.37 -0.89
N GLU A 2 -12.93 -10.81 -1.85
CA GLU A 2 -11.53 -11.18 -1.58
C GLU A 2 -10.68 -9.93 -1.31
N THR A 3 -9.80 -10.00 -0.31
CA THR A 3 -8.94 -8.89 0.12
C THR A 3 -7.48 -9.20 -0.21
N PHE A 4 -6.92 -8.43 -1.15
CA PHE A 4 -5.54 -8.50 -1.62
C PHE A 4 -4.65 -7.43 -0.98
N VAL A 5 -5.23 -6.47 -0.28
CA VAL A 5 -4.49 -5.50 0.54
C VAL A 5 -4.41 -6.01 1.98
N LYS A 6 -3.25 -5.86 2.61
CA LYS A 6 -3.07 -6.22 4.02
C LYS A 6 -3.15 -4.97 4.88
N LEU A 7 -4.12 -4.90 5.79
CA LEU A 7 -4.19 -3.81 6.77
C LEU A 7 -3.03 -3.97 7.76
N ILE A 8 -2.13 -3.00 7.80
CA ILE A 8 -0.98 -2.96 8.70
C ILE A 8 -1.42 -2.41 10.06
N HIS A 9 -2.06 -1.24 10.04
CA HIS A 9 -2.47 -0.52 11.23
C HIS A 9 -3.63 0.44 10.91
N GLN A 10 -4.47 0.70 11.90
CA GLN A 10 -5.49 1.75 11.85
C GLN A 10 -5.26 2.71 13.02
N ALA A 11 -4.95 3.97 12.71
CA ALA A 11 -4.68 4.99 13.70
C ALA A 11 -5.88 5.91 13.87
N ASN A 12 -6.49 5.91 15.07
CA ASN A 12 -7.55 6.85 15.44
C ASN A 12 -7.00 8.20 15.91
N MET A 13 -5.77 8.21 16.45
CA MET A 13 -5.06 9.39 16.93
C MET A 13 -3.73 9.49 16.20
N THR A 14 -3.76 10.08 15.01
CA THR A 14 -2.59 10.20 14.13
C THR A 14 -2.00 11.61 14.18
N PHE A 15 -0.74 11.72 13.77
CA PHE A 15 -0.07 12.99 13.51
C PHE A 15 -0.52 13.66 12.19
N LEU A 16 -1.35 13.00 11.38
CA LEU A 16 -1.88 13.57 10.14
C LEU A 16 -3.13 14.44 10.38
N PRO A 17 -3.32 15.52 9.60
CA PRO A 17 -4.50 16.38 9.71
C PRO A 17 -5.73 15.66 9.13
N THR A 18 -6.33 14.77 9.93
CA THR A 18 -7.43 13.91 9.51
C THR A 18 -8.68 14.02 10.39
N LYS A 19 -9.84 13.69 9.82
CA LYS A 19 -11.12 13.64 10.54
C LYS A 19 -11.54 12.22 10.92
N LEU A 20 -11.13 11.23 10.13
CA LEU A 20 -11.45 9.81 10.32
C LEU A 20 -10.17 9.03 10.57
N PRO A 21 -10.26 7.81 11.11
CA PRO A 21 -9.07 6.97 11.31
C PRO A 21 -8.25 6.80 10.03
N VAL A 22 -6.94 6.92 10.14
CA VAL A 22 -6.01 6.63 9.05
C VAL A 22 -5.83 5.13 8.95
N GLN A 23 -5.93 4.61 7.74
CA GLN A 23 -5.73 3.19 7.48
C GLN A 23 -4.44 3.01 6.67
N PHE A 24 -3.52 2.21 7.20
CA PHE A 24 -2.25 1.87 6.59
C PHE A 24 -2.32 0.46 6.00
N TYR A 25 -1.92 0.33 4.74
CA TYR A 25 -2.02 -0.89 3.96
C TYR A 25 -0.68 -1.28 3.35
N GLY A 26 -0.38 -2.58 3.38
CA GLY A 26 0.73 -3.19 2.66
C GLY A 26 0.21 -3.83 1.37
N LEU A 27 0.91 -3.56 0.26
CA LEU A 27 0.59 -4.11 -1.06
C LEU A 27 1.68 -5.07 -1.57
N PRO A 28 1.37 -5.91 -2.57
CA PRO A 28 2.33 -6.84 -3.20
C PRO A 28 3.55 -6.16 -3.83
N ASP A 29 3.46 -4.89 -4.19
CA ASP A 29 4.58 -4.10 -4.74
C ASP A 29 5.65 -3.72 -3.69
N GLY A 30 5.49 -4.21 -2.46
CA GLY A 30 6.40 -3.98 -1.35
C GLY A 30 6.27 -2.59 -0.72
N LYS A 31 5.26 -1.81 -1.10
CA LYS A 31 5.06 -0.45 -0.60
C LYS A 31 3.96 -0.39 0.45
N VAL A 32 4.08 0.64 1.28
CA VAL A 32 3.07 0.98 2.28
C VAL A 32 2.25 2.15 1.76
N TYR A 33 0.94 1.98 1.75
CA TYR A 33 -0.03 2.99 1.36
C TYR A 33 -0.84 3.42 2.58
N LEU A 34 -1.34 4.64 2.56
CA LEU A 34 -2.26 5.13 3.59
C LEU A 34 -3.44 5.83 2.95
N ILE A 35 -4.60 5.65 3.57
CA ILE A 35 -5.85 6.32 3.22
C ILE A 35 -6.30 7.11 4.44
N PHE A 36 -6.55 8.40 4.25
CA PHE A 36 -7.06 9.27 5.29
C PHE A 36 -8.00 10.32 4.72
N SER A 37 -8.88 10.88 5.57
CA SER A 37 -9.79 11.95 5.17
C SER A 37 -9.30 13.29 5.71
N ARG A 38 -9.38 14.37 4.96
CA ARG A 38 -9.07 15.71 5.47
C ARG A 38 -10.08 16.73 4.97
N PHE A 39 -10.21 17.84 5.68
CA PHE A 39 -11.04 18.93 5.21
C PHE A 39 -10.36 19.67 4.07
N TYR A 40 -11.15 20.09 3.09
CA TYR A 40 -10.75 21.08 2.10
C TYR A 40 -11.79 22.20 2.01
N GLY A 41 -11.31 23.41 1.75
CA GLY A 41 -12.18 24.56 1.57
C GLY A 41 -12.80 24.58 0.17
N VAL A 42 -14.13 24.63 0.11
CA VAL A 42 -14.86 25.01 -1.11
C VAL A 42 -15.23 26.49 -0.96
N LYS A 43 -15.09 27.29 -2.02
CA LYS A 43 -15.35 28.74 -2.01
C LYS A 43 -16.65 29.06 -1.26
N TYR A 44 -16.61 30.11 -0.42
CA TYR A 44 -17.69 30.55 0.49
C TYR A 44 -18.08 29.53 1.58
N ASN A 45 -17.38 29.61 2.72
CA ASN A 45 -17.76 29.09 4.04
C ASN A 45 -18.25 27.62 4.13
N ARG A 46 -17.93 26.78 3.15
CA ARG A 46 -18.25 25.35 3.14
C ARG A 46 -16.96 24.55 3.22
N THR A 47 -16.80 23.80 4.30
CA THR A 47 -15.77 22.77 4.44
C THR A 47 -16.35 21.45 3.98
N ASP A 48 -15.69 20.82 3.02
CA ASP A 48 -16.05 19.48 2.56
C ASP A 48 -14.90 18.50 2.88
N VAL A 49 -15.16 17.21 2.79
CA VAL A 49 -14.21 16.14 3.13
C VAL A 49 -13.65 15.55 1.84
N GLU A 50 -12.32 15.51 1.73
CA GLU A 50 -11.64 14.76 0.68
C GLU A 50 -10.90 13.56 1.25
N TYR A 51 -10.87 12.48 0.46
CA TYR A 51 -10.15 11.26 0.80
C TYR A 51 -8.82 11.23 0.05
N VAL A 52 -7.73 11.08 0.78
CA VAL A 52 -6.37 11.15 0.26
C VAL A 52 -5.77 9.75 0.27
N LEU A 53 -5.29 9.31 -0.90
CA LEU A 53 -4.45 8.15 -1.03
C LEU A 53 -3.00 8.62 -1.14
N ALA A 54 -2.15 8.14 -0.23
CA ALA A 54 -0.73 8.45 -0.21
C ALA A 54 0.12 7.20 -0.04
N GLU A 55 1.40 7.32 -0.38
CA GLU A 55 2.44 6.31 -0.18
C GLU A 55 3.34 6.73 0.98
N HIS A 56 3.62 5.82 1.90
CA HIS A 56 4.57 6.03 2.98
C HIS A 56 6.00 5.75 2.50
N LYS A 57 6.90 6.73 2.62
CA LYS A 57 8.26 6.66 2.03
C LYS A 57 9.35 6.17 2.97
N GLU A 58 9.03 5.93 4.24
CA GLU A 58 10.01 5.49 5.24
C GLU A 58 9.93 4.00 5.56
N PHE A 59 8.91 3.30 5.05
CA PHE A 59 8.70 1.88 5.28
C PHE A 59 8.41 1.17 3.96
N SER A 60 8.89 -0.06 3.85
CA SER A 60 8.47 -1.06 2.88
C SER A 60 7.72 -2.18 3.59
N PHE A 61 7.02 -3.00 2.83
CA PHE A 61 6.21 -4.09 3.34
C PHE A 61 6.64 -5.39 2.67
N ASP A 62 7.00 -6.40 3.45
CA ASP A 62 7.17 -7.76 2.97
C ASP A 62 5.78 -8.42 2.91
N TYR A 63 5.23 -8.51 1.70
CA TYR A 63 3.87 -9.00 1.49
C TYR A 63 3.74 -10.47 1.90
N GLU A 64 4.70 -11.32 1.56
CA GLU A 64 4.67 -12.75 1.90
C GLU A 64 4.78 -12.99 3.40
N LYS A 65 5.74 -12.33 4.05
CA LYS A 65 5.97 -12.50 5.50
C LYS A 65 5.07 -11.62 6.37
N ASN A 66 4.20 -10.81 5.75
CA ASN A 66 3.31 -9.87 6.42
C ASN A 66 4.06 -8.96 7.41
N ARG A 67 5.21 -8.41 7.00
CA ARG A 67 6.13 -7.70 7.89
C ARG A 67 6.47 -6.31 7.39
N LEU A 68 6.41 -5.33 8.30
CA LEU A 68 6.88 -3.98 8.04
C LEU A 68 8.41 -3.90 8.13
N ILE A 69 9.03 -3.23 7.15
CA ILE A 69 10.48 -3.06 7.05
C ILE A 69 10.82 -1.57 6.99
N PRO A 70 11.69 -1.04 7.86
CA PRO A 70 12.12 0.36 7.78
C PRO A 70 13.12 0.52 6.63
N LEU A 71 12.94 1.55 5.80
CA LEU A 71 13.86 1.83 4.69
C LEU A 71 15.17 2.49 5.16
N ASN A 72 15.18 3.09 6.34
CA ASN A 72 16.38 3.71 6.90
C ASN A 72 17.41 2.63 7.31
N SER A 73 18.61 2.71 6.73
CA SER A 73 19.72 1.76 6.95
C SER A 73 20.12 1.62 8.42
N SER A 74 19.99 2.69 9.21
CA SER A 74 20.34 2.70 10.64
C SER A 74 19.39 1.86 11.52
N ARG A 75 18.20 1.49 11.03
CA ARG A 75 17.16 0.80 11.80
C ARG A 75 16.79 -0.59 11.25
N LYS A 76 17.54 -1.13 10.29
CA LYS A 76 17.22 -2.41 9.64
C LYS A 76 17.13 -3.60 10.61
N ASN A 77 17.86 -3.55 11.73
CA ASN A 77 17.91 -4.64 12.72
C ASN A 77 17.02 -4.38 13.95
N THR A 78 16.30 -3.26 14.00
CA THR A 78 15.41 -2.95 15.12
C THR A 78 14.08 -3.66 14.92
N PRO A 79 13.47 -4.25 15.97
CA PRO A 79 12.08 -4.72 15.88
C PRO A 79 11.19 -3.54 15.45
N VAL A 80 10.39 -3.75 14.41
CA VAL A 80 9.46 -2.76 13.89
C VAL A 80 8.05 -3.24 14.17
N TYR A 81 7.31 -2.43 14.92
CA TYR A 81 5.91 -2.65 15.22
C TYR A 81 5.03 -1.94 14.18
N ASN A 82 3.84 -2.46 13.93
CA ASN A 82 2.95 -1.94 12.90
C ASN A 82 2.50 -0.51 13.19
N GLU A 83 2.37 -0.15 14.46
CA GLU A 83 2.00 1.18 14.96
C GLU A 83 3.05 2.23 14.58
N MET A 84 4.30 1.84 14.32
CA MET A 84 5.39 2.78 14.00
C MET A 84 5.21 3.50 12.65
N VAL A 85 4.27 3.06 11.80
CA VAL A 85 3.87 3.80 10.59
C VAL A 85 3.20 5.13 10.92
N ASP A 86 2.57 5.22 12.09
CA ASP A 86 1.98 6.45 12.60
C ASP A 86 2.99 7.14 13.53
N LYS A 87 3.68 8.14 12.99
CA LYS A 87 4.78 8.83 13.65
C LYS A 87 4.70 10.33 13.40
N PRO A 88 5.36 11.16 14.23
CA PRO A 88 5.52 12.58 13.95
C PRO A 88 6.20 12.81 12.60
N ASP A 89 5.71 13.81 11.85
CA ASP A 89 6.22 14.23 10.54
C ASP A 89 6.49 13.06 9.57
N PRO A 90 5.46 12.27 9.23
CA PRO A 90 5.65 11.10 8.37
C PRO A 90 5.98 11.55 6.94
N LYS A 91 6.99 10.93 6.33
CA LYS A 91 7.31 11.22 4.91
C LYS A 91 6.33 10.48 4.01
N ILE A 92 5.29 11.19 3.59
CA ILE A 92 4.26 10.65 2.68
C ILE A 92 4.29 11.36 1.32
N LYS A 93 3.99 10.60 0.26
CA LYS A 93 3.75 11.15 -1.08
C LYS A 93 2.28 10.98 -1.44
N ILE A 94 1.56 12.10 -1.58
CA ILE A 94 0.17 12.06 -2.05
C ILE A 94 0.16 11.56 -3.50
N LEU A 95 -0.65 10.52 -3.76
CA LEU A 95 -0.79 9.92 -5.07
C LEU A 95 -2.08 10.41 -5.76
N LYS A 96 -3.19 10.37 -5.03
CA LYS A 96 -4.51 10.76 -5.52
C LYS A 96 -5.36 11.37 -4.41
N ILE A 97 -6.25 12.26 -4.80
CA ILE A 97 -7.23 12.90 -3.94
C ILE A 97 -8.61 12.65 -4.54
N TYR A 98 -9.53 12.14 -3.74
CA TYR A 98 -10.88 11.77 -4.13
C TYR A 98 -11.88 12.64 -3.37
N ARG A 99 -12.54 13.55 -4.08
CA ARG A 99 -13.57 14.45 -3.53
C ARG A 99 -14.99 13.93 -3.75
N ASN A 100 -15.15 13.01 -4.68
CA ASN A 100 -16.42 12.36 -5.01
C ASN A 100 -16.71 11.14 -4.11
N PHE A 101 -15.82 10.82 -3.19
CA PHE A 101 -15.99 9.68 -2.30
C PHE A 101 -16.77 10.06 -1.07
N THR A 102 -17.64 9.16 -0.63
CA THR A 102 -18.45 9.35 0.58
C THR A 102 -17.87 8.60 1.78
N SER A 103 -17.01 7.59 1.55
CA SER A 103 -16.44 6.75 2.61
C SER A 103 -15.01 6.29 2.32
N LEU A 104 -14.28 5.93 3.39
CA LEU A 104 -12.97 5.27 3.30
C LEU A 104 -13.06 3.94 2.53
N GLY A 105 -14.19 3.23 2.64
CA GLY A 105 -14.42 1.95 1.98
C GLY A 105 -14.29 2.03 0.46
N GLN A 106 -14.71 3.14 -0.16
CA GLN A 106 -14.56 3.32 -1.61
C GLN A 106 -13.08 3.44 -2.02
N ALA A 107 -12.27 4.12 -1.21
CA ALA A 107 -10.83 4.20 -1.44
C ALA A 107 -10.12 2.86 -1.20
N SER A 108 -10.54 2.09 -0.18
CA SER A 108 -9.97 0.77 0.06
C SER A 108 -10.32 -0.22 -1.05
N ILE A 109 -11.51 -0.12 -1.65
CA ILE A 109 -11.91 -0.95 -2.81
C ILE A 109 -10.96 -0.69 -3.99
N LEU A 110 -10.70 0.57 -4.34
CA LEU A 110 -9.76 0.90 -5.41
C LEU A 110 -8.34 0.39 -5.13
N LEU A 111 -7.91 0.46 -3.87
CA LEU A 111 -6.61 -0.05 -3.47
C LEU A 111 -6.56 -1.58 -3.58
N ASN A 112 -7.65 -2.26 -3.23
CA ASN A 112 -7.81 -3.69 -3.36
C ASN A 112 -7.80 -4.16 -4.82
N GLU A 113 -8.50 -3.45 -5.71
CA GLU A 113 -8.46 -3.71 -7.15
C GLU A 113 -7.05 -3.52 -7.73
N LYS A 114 -6.33 -2.51 -7.25
CA LYS A 114 -4.93 -2.29 -7.64
C LYS A 114 -4.05 -3.46 -7.20
N ALA A 115 -4.19 -3.94 -5.97
CA ALA A 115 -3.44 -5.09 -5.46
C ALA A 115 -3.79 -6.38 -6.21
N LYS A 116 -5.06 -6.61 -6.53
CA LYS A 116 -5.50 -7.75 -7.34
C LYS A 116 -4.79 -7.79 -8.70
N LYS A 117 -4.81 -6.68 -9.44
CA LYS A 117 -4.13 -6.57 -10.74
C LYS A 117 -2.63 -6.83 -10.64
N MET A 118 -2.00 -6.42 -9.55
CA MET A 118 -0.58 -6.68 -9.33
C MET A 118 -0.28 -8.17 -9.19
N LEU A 119 -1.13 -8.91 -8.46
CA LEU A 119 -0.97 -10.36 -8.28
C LEU A 119 -1.25 -11.11 -9.58
N GLU A 120 -2.31 -10.75 -10.31
CA GLU A 120 -2.62 -11.35 -11.61
C GLU A 120 -1.45 -11.21 -12.60
N HIS A 121 -0.78 -10.05 -12.63
CA HIS A 121 0.39 -9.83 -13.48
C HIS A 121 1.66 -10.55 -13.01
N ILE A 122 1.80 -10.87 -11.72
CA ILE A 122 2.92 -11.69 -11.22
C ILE A 122 2.73 -13.14 -11.68
N ASP A 123 1.52 -13.69 -11.54
CA ASP A 123 1.20 -15.06 -11.95
C ASP A 123 1.41 -15.29 -13.46
N ASP A 124 1.14 -14.28 -14.28
CA ASP A 124 1.35 -14.35 -15.73
C ASP A 124 2.84 -14.36 -16.10
N GLN A 125 3.70 -13.63 -15.36
CA GLN A 125 5.14 -13.61 -15.60
C GLN A 125 5.82 -14.90 -15.15
N GLU A 126 5.42 -15.48 -14.02
CA GLU A 126 5.96 -16.76 -13.56
C GLU A 126 5.61 -17.92 -14.52
N LYS A 127 4.41 -17.91 -15.12
CA LYS A 127 4.04 -18.88 -16.16
C LYS A 127 4.87 -18.75 -17.44
N SER A 128 5.21 -17.53 -17.85
CA SER A 128 6.07 -17.32 -19.02
C SER A 128 7.51 -17.77 -18.77
N THR A 129 8.08 -17.51 -17.59
CA THR A 129 9.46 -17.90 -17.25
C THR A 129 9.61 -19.41 -17.05
N VAL A 130 8.60 -20.11 -16.52
CA VAL A 130 8.62 -21.59 -16.40
C VAL A 130 8.57 -22.27 -17.77
N CYS A 131 7.86 -21.69 -18.74
CA CYS A 131 7.86 -22.20 -20.11
C CYS A 131 9.25 -22.08 -20.77
N GLU A 132 9.96 -20.97 -20.58
CA GLU A 132 11.31 -20.76 -21.18
C GLU A 132 12.38 -21.70 -20.59
N ILE A 133 12.37 -21.94 -19.27
CA ILE A 133 13.35 -22.84 -18.61
C ILE A 133 13.11 -24.32 -19.00
N SER A 134 11.86 -24.69 -19.31
CA SER A 134 11.51 -26.06 -19.71
C SER A 134 11.96 -26.43 -21.14
N SER A 135 12.20 -25.44 -22.00
CA SER A 135 12.72 -25.62 -23.36
C SER A 135 14.24 -25.85 -23.39
N ASP A 136 15.01 -25.14 -22.57
CA ASP A 136 16.49 -25.24 -22.58
C ASP A 136 17.00 -26.54 -21.93
N SER A 137 16.19 -27.15 -21.05
CA SER A 137 16.55 -28.40 -20.35
C SER A 137 16.47 -29.66 -21.23
N LYS A 138 15.87 -29.57 -22.43
CA LYS A 138 15.73 -30.70 -23.36
C LYS A 138 16.82 -30.78 -24.42
N GLU A 139 17.60 -29.73 -24.63
CA GLU A 139 18.63 -29.69 -25.68
C GLU A 139 20.00 -30.27 -25.26
N LEU A 140 20.26 -30.42 -23.96
CA LEU A 140 21.52 -30.97 -23.44
C LEU A 140 21.51 -32.50 -23.21
N ALA A 141 20.40 -33.19 -23.46
CA ALA A 141 20.29 -34.65 -23.30
C ALA A 141 20.49 -35.45 -24.59
N SER A 142 20.90 -34.80 -25.69
CA SER A 142 21.07 -35.44 -27.01
C SER A 142 22.37 -35.03 -27.72
N ALA A 143 23.50 -35.01 -27.00
CA ALA A 143 24.83 -34.89 -27.59
C ALA A 143 25.76 -35.99 -27.07
#